data_AF-A0A439IH55-F1
#
_entry.id   AF-A0A439IH55-F1
#
_cell.length_a   1.000
_cell.length_b   1.000
_cell.length_c   1.000
_cell.angle_alpha   90.00
_cell.angle_beta   90.00
_cell.angle_gamma   90.00
#
_symmetry.space_group_name_H-M   'P 1'
#
loop_
_entity.id
_entity.type
_entity.pdbx_description
1 polymer ?
#
loop_
_entity_poly.entity_id
_entity_poly.type
_entity_poly.pdbx_seq_one_letter_code
_entity_poly.pdbx_strand_id
1 'polypeptide(L)'
;MPMEDDWWPDVMRYLPDEDPWSEELVTVAQMAGYDDPSHPGQRILWSALISTEDLAALNGELRGFSHEVESTGRPGPGAAGQLTPRFYVAAYVGERRIECEPLVLGWISNNRTAMVLDPRFAMTYGLMPRALGDGTIHWDDPAAPEFDVAVVDPPSVYEDLRVSGARARVSRDHLQDYLTLRGMHLVQVYYENRRAGRDDAIERALGGEERRVENLRDREIDIYRIREGGYGAQVWGARVIAGPGSMPITVDDLDVIGLKWPGIGEPVTRRMAGKRLPRDWVYVKDTVLSAYEGQSSFRVHPESGGVAFGGQWSVGHADRVGRDVIRLEIKKLYEGAPDRVIRHWHAHAVAPSPELEGAAALNVRNIAVRAKELTYGIVALGERLSALTSALNLPDRTSKELVGLDREFLDYNGWWTEPFVDPVARHSRIGMARDEFLGRCLDLDKLAIESIAERHLRAIVRAVGAPEDNIDGMRGLKLLDRLTCLAQVGNAAGLSLARAGSEIISRYNRDGTTPPRPLNRLFALSDLRQLKGHRKPETDAGVTKALERFSLDVGAAARGWGLILDAVYDRIVEELRSVEETFTQALSIIAES
;
A
#
# COMPACT_ATOMS: atom_id res chain seq x y z
N MET A 1 -43.09 27.93 25.97
CA MET A 1 -41.83 27.99 26.75
C MET A 1 -40.67 28.15 25.78
N PRO A 2 -39.64 28.93 26.12
CA PRO A 2 -38.41 28.96 25.33
C PRO A 2 -37.83 27.55 25.22
N MET A 3 -37.29 27.22 24.06
CA MET A 3 -36.60 25.96 23.82
C MET A 3 -35.28 25.94 24.61
N GLU A 4 -34.92 24.79 25.18
CA GLU A 4 -33.64 24.67 25.92
C GLU A 4 -32.47 24.71 24.93
N ASP A 5 -31.32 25.28 25.34
CA ASP A 5 -30.14 25.46 24.47
C ASP A 5 -29.56 24.12 23.95
N ASP A 6 -29.84 23.00 24.62
CA ASP A 6 -29.40 21.64 24.26
C ASP A 6 -30.47 20.83 23.51
N TRP A 7 -31.62 21.42 23.18
CA TRP A 7 -32.70 20.72 22.50
C TRP A 7 -32.38 20.43 21.03
N TRP A 8 -32.76 19.23 20.55
CA TRP A 8 -32.65 18.80 19.16
C TRP A 8 -33.89 17.99 18.73
N PRO A 9 -34.30 18.06 17.45
CA PRO A 9 -35.31 17.14 16.92
C PRO A 9 -34.74 15.71 16.85
N ASP A 10 -35.61 14.70 17.00
CA ASP A 10 -35.15 13.30 17.05
C ASP A 10 -34.41 12.91 15.75
N VAL A 11 -34.85 13.44 14.60
CA VAL A 11 -34.23 13.21 13.28
C VAL A 11 -32.80 13.77 13.15
N MET A 12 -32.37 14.70 14.00
CA MET A 12 -31.03 15.30 13.99
C MET A 12 -30.29 15.16 15.33
N ARG A 13 -30.75 14.28 16.22
CA ARG A 13 -30.19 14.11 17.57
C ARG A 13 -28.71 13.68 17.59
N TYR A 14 -28.20 13.20 16.47
CA TYR A 14 -26.82 12.78 16.30
C TYR A 14 -25.84 13.96 16.12
N LEU A 15 -26.30 15.12 15.65
CA LEU A 15 -25.45 16.28 15.39
C LEU A 15 -24.61 16.76 16.60
N PRO A 16 -25.18 16.87 17.83
CA PRO A 16 -24.40 17.27 19.00
C PRO A 16 -23.34 16.23 19.44
N ASP A 17 -23.52 14.95 19.10
CA ASP A 17 -22.62 13.86 19.51
C ASP A 17 -21.45 13.66 18.56
N GLU A 18 -21.40 14.39 17.44
CA GLU A 18 -20.32 14.31 16.47
C GLU A 18 -19.03 14.94 16.99
N ASP A 19 -17.96 14.14 17.00
CA ASP A 19 -16.60 14.59 17.28
C ASP A 19 -15.70 14.37 16.05
N PRO A 20 -15.69 15.31 15.09
CA PRO A 20 -14.85 15.18 13.90
C PRO A 20 -13.36 15.24 14.23
N TRP A 21 -12.96 15.72 15.41
CA TRP A 21 -11.56 15.79 15.83
C TRP A 21 -11.02 14.45 16.35
N SER A 22 -11.90 13.51 16.66
CA SER A 22 -11.52 12.14 17.01
C SER A 22 -10.91 11.36 15.83
N GLU A 23 -11.20 11.76 14.60
CA GLU A 23 -10.72 11.14 13.37
C GLU A 23 -9.26 11.51 13.05
N GLU A 24 -8.51 10.60 12.43
CA GLU A 24 -7.16 10.88 11.91
C GLU A 24 -7.23 11.81 10.70
N LEU A 25 -8.24 11.63 9.84
CA LEU A 25 -8.55 12.49 8.70
C LEU A 25 -9.83 13.27 9.00
N VAL A 26 -9.67 14.44 9.61
CA VAL A 26 -10.76 15.32 10.02
C VAL A 26 -11.54 15.78 8.79
N THR A 27 -12.86 15.57 8.77
CA THR A 27 -13.74 16.13 7.73
C THR A 27 -13.84 17.65 7.89
N VAL A 28 -13.36 18.41 6.91
CA VAL A 28 -13.29 19.89 6.97
C VAL A 28 -14.23 20.57 5.97
N ALA A 29 -14.79 19.83 5.02
CA ALA A 29 -15.95 20.23 4.24
C ALA A 29 -16.74 18.99 3.81
N GLN A 30 -18.07 19.11 3.69
CA GLN A 30 -18.93 18.02 3.26
C GLN A 30 -20.20 18.54 2.56
N MET A 31 -20.61 17.79 1.54
CA MET A 31 -21.94 17.79 0.98
C MET A 31 -22.47 16.36 1.02
N ALA A 32 -23.70 16.18 1.50
CA ALA A 32 -24.34 14.88 1.55
C ALA A 32 -25.84 15.01 1.28
N GLY A 33 -26.40 14.10 0.51
CA GLY A 33 -27.85 13.93 0.35
C GLY A 33 -28.37 12.78 1.20
N TYR A 34 -29.63 12.87 1.63
CA TYR A 34 -30.32 11.85 2.42
C TYR A 34 -31.59 11.37 1.74
N ASP A 35 -31.88 10.07 1.86
CA ASP A 35 -33.10 9.43 1.35
C ASP A 35 -34.32 9.66 2.27
N ASP A 36 -34.63 10.92 2.54
CA ASP A 36 -35.72 11.28 3.42
C ASP A 36 -37.10 11.11 2.74
N PRO A 37 -38.17 10.86 3.51
CA PRO A 37 -39.51 10.75 2.96
C PRO A 37 -39.97 12.01 2.22
N SER A 38 -40.74 11.84 1.15
CA SER A 38 -41.28 12.89 0.25
C SER A 38 -40.23 13.63 -0.58
N HIS A 39 -39.22 14.21 0.06
CA HIS A 39 -38.15 14.97 -0.59
C HIS A 39 -36.82 14.65 0.10
N PRO A 40 -35.74 14.47 -0.66
CA PRO A 40 -34.41 14.25 -0.11
C PRO A 40 -33.98 15.37 0.86
N GLY A 41 -33.38 14.97 1.97
CA GLY A 41 -32.66 15.87 2.86
C GLY A 41 -31.25 16.16 2.32
N GLN A 42 -30.59 17.18 2.84
CA GLN A 42 -29.19 17.46 2.52
C GLN A 42 -28.45 18.05 3.72
N ARG A 43 -27.13 17.88 3.69
CA ARG A 43 -26.17 18.54 4.57
C ARG A 43 -25.12 19.25 3.75
N ILE A 44 -24.80 20.46 4.17
CA ILE A 44 -23.68 21.28 3.69
C ILE A 44 -22.85 21.66 4.90
N LEU A 45 -21.55 21.46 4.84
CA LEU A 45 -20.61 21.75 5.91
C LEU A 45 -19.32 22.32 5.33
N TRP A 46 -18.83 23.39 5.95
CA TRP A 46 -17.56 24.03 5.62
C TRP A 46 -16.77 24.35 6.89
N SER A 47 -15.47 24.52 6.73
CA SER A 47 -14.58 24.98 7.78
C SER A 47 -14.23 26.46 7.59
N ALA A 48 -14.21 27.18 8.70
CA ALA A 48 -13.78 28.55 8.83
C ALA A 48 -12.64 28.62 9.83
N LEU A 49 -11.54 29.26 9.43
CA LEU A 49 -10.41 29.60 10.28
C LEU A 49 -10.63 31.02 10.81
N ILE A 50 -10.66 31.15 12.13
CA ILE A 50 -10.91 32.41 12.82
C ILE A 50 -9.82 32.67 13.86
N SER A 51 -9.42 33.93 14.01
CA SER A 51 -8.43 34.31 15.01
C SER A 51 -8.97 34.13 16.43
N THR A 52 -8.08 33.94 17.40
CA THR A 52 -8.48 33.85 18.82
C THR A 52 -9.22 35.12 19.28
N GLU A 53 -8.80 36.28 18.80
CA GLU A 53 -9.42 37.58 19.12
C GLU A 53 -10.83 37.70 18.52
N ASP A 54 -10.99 37.38 17.24
CA ASP A 54 -12.29 37.46 16.56
C ASP A 54 -13.27 36.40 17.09
N LEU A 55 -12.79 35.20 17.45
CA LEU A 55 -13.62 34.19 18.10
C LEU A 55 -14.09 34.64 19.48
N ALA A 56 -13.20 35.27 20.27
CA ALA A 56 -13.59 35.84 21.56
C ALA A 56 -14.60 36.98 21.41
N ALA A 57 -14.50 37.79 20.33
CA ALA A 57 -15.43 38.87 20.04
C ALA A 57 -16.86 38.39 19.74
N LEU A 58 -17.04 37.13 19.30
CA LEU A 58 -18.37 36.51 19.13
C LEU A 58 -19.03 36.16 20.48
N ASN A 59 -18.27 36.10 21.59
CA ASN A 59 -18.79 35.84 22.94
C ASN A 59 -19.70 34.59 23.03
N GLY A 60 -19.39 33.55 22.25
CA GLY A 60 -20.16 32.30 22.19
C GLY A 60 -21.41 32.34 21.30
N GLU A 61 -21.73 33.45 20.63
CA GLU A 61 -22.81 33.56 19.64
C GLU A 61 -22.37 33.00 18.27
N LEU A 62 -22.13 31.68 18.20
CA LEU A 62 -21.68 31.01 16.97
C LEU A 62 -22.75 30.97 15.87
N ARG A 63 -24.03 31.22 16.18
CA ARG A 63 -25.06 31.41 15.15
C ARG A 63 -24.78 32.59 14.20
N GLY A 64 -23.87 33.49 14.57
CA GLY A 64 -23.48 34.63 13.74
C GLY A 64 -22.72 34.24 12.46
N PHE A 65 -22.33 32.98 12.28
CA PHE A 65 -21.65 32.51 11.08
C PHE A 65 -22.62 32.28 9.90
N SER A 66 -22.20 32.66 8.69
CA SER A 66 -22.75 32.15 7.44
C SER A 66 -22.48 30.63 7.33
N HIS A 67 -23.38 29.89 6.67
CA HIS A 67 -23.31 28.43 6.56
C HIS A 67 -22.56 27.92 5.31
N GLU A 68 -22.06 28.82 4.45
CA GLU A 68 -21.38 28.49 3.21
C GLU A 68 -20.11 29.33 3.01
N VAL A 69 -19.22 28.82 2.16
CA VAL A 69 -18.11 29.61 1.62
C VAL A 69 -18.65 30.59 0.59
N GLU A 70 -18.54 31.87 0.89
CA GLU A 70 -18.87 32.95 -0.03
C GLU A 70 -17.65 33.27 -0.90
N SER A 71 -17.90 33.73 -2.13
CA SER A 71 -16.85 34.26 -2.99
C SER A 71 -17.29 35.57 -3.63
N THR A 72 -16.31 36.42 -3.97
CA THR A 72 -16.58 37.63 -4.77
C THR A 72 -16.99 37.31 -6.22
N GLY A 73 -17.15 36.03 -6.56
CA GLY A 73 -17.81 35.55 -7.76
C GLY A 73 -16.97 35.56 -9.03
N ARG A 74 -17.56 34.99 -10.09
CA ARG A 74 -17.08 35.05 -11.47
C ARG A 74 -17.58 36.37 -12.10
N PRO A 75 -16.79 37.05 -12.96
CA PRO A 75 -17.29 38.24 -13.64
C PRO A 75 -18.48 37.87 -14.53
N GLY A 76 -19.57 38.63 -14.40
CA GLY A 76 -20.73 38.52 -15.28
C GLY A 76 -20.53 39.27 -16.61
N PRO A 77 -21.40 39.05 -17.61
CA PRO A 77 -21.40 39.85 -18.84
C PRO A 77 -21.62 41.33 -18.49
N GLY A 78 -20.59 42.16 -18.65
CA GLY A 78 -20.63 43.59 -18.32
C GLY A 78 -19.83 44.02 -17.09
N ALA A 79 -19.09 43.11 -16.44
CA ALA A 79 -18.17 43.50 -15.37
C ALA A 79 -17.09 44.46 -15.90
N ALA A 80 -17.07 45.69 -15.37
CA ALA A 80 -16.02 46.68 -15.62
C ALA A 80 -15.21 46.90 -14.33
N GLY A 81 -13.89 46.97 -14.45
CA GLY A 81 -12.97 47.17 -13.31
C GLY A 81 -12.09 45.96 -12.99
N GLN A 82 -11.32 46.07 -11.91
CA GLN A 82 -10.41 45.03 -11.43
C GLN A 82 -11.16 44.06 -10.52
N LEU A 83 -11.19 42.77 -10.89
CA LEU A 83 -11.74 41.71 -10.06
C LEU A 83 -10.61 41.11 -9.20
N THR A 84 -10.83 41.04 -7.89
CA THR A 84 -9.95 40.32 -6.96
C THR A 84 -10.78 39.20 -6.33
N PRO A 85 -10.68 37.95 -6.84
CA PRO A 85 -11.38 36.81 -6.27
C PRO A 85 -10.97 36.61 -4.81
N ARG A 86 -11.95 36.58 -3.91
CA ARG A 86 -11.78 36.25 -2.50
C ARG A 86 -12.75 35.16 -2.10
N PHE A 87 -12.35 34.33 -1.16
CA PHE A 87 -13.18 33.31 -0.52
C PHE A 87 -13.17 33.58 0.98
N TYR A 88 -14.34 33.52 1.60
CA TYR A 88 -14.49 33.75 3.04
C TYR A 88 -15.73 33.04 3.57
N VAL A 89 -15.74 32.75 4.87
CA VAL A 89 -16.97 32.45 5.61
C VAL A 89 -17.24 33.67 6.49
N ALA A 90 -18.39 34.33 6.30
CA ALA A 90 -18.71 35.50 7.10
C ALA A 90 -19.15 35.10 8.51
N ALA A 91 -18.82 35.92 9.49
CA ALA A 91 -19.42 35.90 10.82
C ALA A 91 -19.83 37.32 11.23
N TYR A 92 -20.91 37.46 11.97
CA TYR A 92 -21.50 38.76 12.33
C TYR A 92 -21.57 38.95 13.85
N VAL A 93 -21.05 40.09 14.32
CA VAL A 93 -21.19 40.56 15.70
C VAL A 93 -21.92 41.90 15.65
N GLY A 94 -23.23 41.87 15.87
CA GLY A 94 -24.09 43.03 15.59
C GLY A 94 -23.98 43.42 14.11
N GLU A 95 -23.58 44.66 13.84
CA GLU A 95 -23.36 45.15 12.46
C GLU A 95 -21.94 44.90 11.93
N ARG A 96 -21.00 44.43 12.77
CA ARG A 96 -19.63 44.15 12.35
C ARG A 96 -19.58 42.80 11.64
N ARG A 97 -19.06 42.80 10.41
CA ARG A 97 -18.73 41.59 9.65
C ARG A 97 -17.27 41.19 9.86
N ILE A 98 -17.05 39.92 10.14
CA ILE A 98 -15.76 39.25 10.24
C ILE A 98 -15.66 38.30 9.05
N GLU A 99 -14.55 38.35 8.31
CA GLU A 99 -14.30 37.46 7.18
C GLU A 99 -13.30 36.39 7.59
N CYS A 100 -13.81 35.18 7.86
CA CYS A 100 -13.01 34.03 8.26
C CYS A 100 -12.41 33.34 7.02
N GLU A 101 -11.19 32.82 7.13
CA GLU A 101 -10.52 32.14 6.02
C GLU A 101 -11.05 30.70 5.89
N PRO A 102 -11.52 30.24 4.72
CA PRO A 102 -11.90 28.85 4.56
C PRO A 102 -10.65 27.96 4.41
N LEU A 103 -10.66 26.76 5.00
CA LEU A 103 -9.61 25.75 4.74
C LEU A 103 -9.83 25.03 3.40
N VAL A 104 -11.07 24.99 2.94
CA VAL A 104 -11.48 24.43 1.66
C VAL A 104 -12.23 25.50 0.89
N LEU A 105 -11.73 25.87 -0.27
CA LEU A 105 -12.38 26.79 -1.19
C LEU A 105 -13.55 26.07 -1.85
N GLY A 106 -14.70 26.75 -1.91
CA GLY A 106 -15.92 26.25 -2.52
C GLY A 106 -16.46 27.19 -3.58
N TRP A 107 -16.93 26.64 -4.70
CA TRP A 107 -17.73 27.41 -5.66
C TRP A 107 -18.69 26.52 -6.43
N ILE A 108 -19.74 27.14 -6.94
CA ILE A 108 -20.80 26.48 -7.71
C ILE A 108 -20.67 26.87 -9.19
N SER A 109 -20.82 25.89 -10.07
CA SER A 109 -20.97 26.08 -11.50
C SER A 109 -22.09 25.21 -12.03
N ASN A 110 -23.19 25.85 -12.47
CA ASN A 110 -24.43 25.17 -12.85
C ASN A 110 -24.91 24.25 -11.71
N ASN A 111 -24.98 22.95 -11.95
CA ASN A 111 -25.41 21.95 -10.97
C ASN A 111 -24.25 21.24 -10.27
N ARG A 112 -23.04 21.82 -10.27
CA ARG A 112 -21.86 21.23 -9.64
C ARG A 112 -21.26 22.15 -8.59
N THR A 113 -20.87 21.57 -7.46
CA THR A 113 -20.12 22.27 -6.40
C THR A 113 -18.73 21.67 -6.29
N ALA A 114 -17.72 22.49 -6.50
CA ALA A 114 -16.32 22.09 -6.34
C ALA A 114 -15.84 22.37 -4.92
N MET A 115 -14.98 21.48 -4.41
CA MET A 115 -14.17 21.66 -3.21
C MET A 115 -12.70 21.65 -3.61
N VAL A 116 -11.92 22.62 -3.14
CA VAL A 116 -10.47 22.68 -3.39
C VAL A 116 -9.75 23.05 -2.12
N LEU A 117 -8.70 22.29 -1.77
CA LEU A 117 -7.86 22.58 -0.62
C LEU A 117 -7.23 23.99 -0.73
N ASP A 118 -7.24 24.74 0.36
CA ASP A 118 -6.63 26.06 0.39
C ASP A 118 -5.12 25.98 0.06
N PRO A 119 -4.62 26.76 -0.93
CA PRO A 119 -3.22 26.75 -1.30
C PRO A 119 -2.26 27.15 -0.19
N ARG A 120 -2.68 27.95 0.80
CA ARG A 120 -1.79 28.36 1.91
C ARG A 120 -1.52 27.17 2.82
N PHE A 121 -2.54 26.36 3.12
CA PHE A 121 -2.35 25.09 3.82
C PHE A 121 -1.42 24.16 3.03
N ALA A 122 -1.72 23.93 1.75
CA ALA A 122 -0.91 23.05 0.90
C ALA A 122 0.55 23.51 0.80
N MET A 123 0.79 24.81 0.61
CA MET A 123 2.15 25.37 0.53
C MET A 123 2.90 25.33 1.86
N THR A 124 2.22 25.44 3.00
CA THR A 124 2.87 25.41 4.32
C THR A 124 3.61 24.09 4.55
N TYR A 125 3.05 22.99 4.05
CA TYR A 125 3.63 21.63 4.16
C TYR A 125 4.20 21.11 2.84
N GLY A 126 4.31 21.94 1.80
CA GLY A 126 4.85 21.51 0.50
C GLY A 126 4.06 20.38 -0.17
N LEU A 127 2.75 20.28 0.09
CA LEU A 127 1.91 19.17 -0.37
C LEU A 127 1.77 19.14 -1.88
N MET A 128 1.88 17.94 -2.47
CA MET A 128 1.74 17.71 -3.90
C MET A 128 0.45 16.95 -4.21
N PRO A 129 -0.35 17.42 -5.19
CA PRO A 129 -1.60 16.75 -5.55
C PRO A 129 -1.35 15.51 -6.43
N ARG A 130 -2.09 14.43 -6.16
CA ARG A 130 -2.17 13.19 -6.91
C ARG A 130 -3.63 12.91 -7.25
N ALA A 131 -3.99 13.08 -8.51
CA ALA A 131 -5.33 12.79 -9.01
C ALA A 131 -5.49 11.29 -9.29
N LEU A 132 -6.59 10.70 -8.83
CA LEU A 132 -6.91 9.28 -9.05
C LEU A 132 -7.98 9.12 -10.14
N GLY A 133 -8.11 7.88 -10.64
CA GLY A 133 -9.02 7.55 -11.74
C GLY A 133 -10.51 7.70 -11.41
N ASP A 134 -10.89 7.74 -10.14
CA ASP A 134 -12.24 8.00 -9.66
C ASP A 134 -12.57 9.50 -9.52
N GLY A 135 -11.61 10.38 -9.81
CA GLY A 135 -11.74 11.83 -9.73
C GLY A 135 -11.40 12.41 -8.35
N THR A 136 -11.05 11.58 -7.36
CA THR A 136 -10.52 12.07 -6.07
C THR A 136 -9.14 12.71 -6.27
N ILE A 137 -8.83 13.70 -5.42
CA ILE A 137 -7.52 14.35 -5.37
C ILE A 137 -6.94 14.12 -3.98
N HIS A 138 -5.82 13.42 -3.96
CA HIS A 138 -5.03 13.17 -2.75
C HIS A 138 -3.89 14.18 -2.70
N TRP A 139 -3.56 14.70 -1.52
CA TRP A 139 -2.44 15.61 -1.30
C TRP A 139 -1.43 14.90 -0.41
N ASP A 140 -0.24 14.67 -0.95
CA ASP A 140 0.82 13.92 -0.29
C ASP A 140 1.92 14.91 0.16
N ASP A 141 2.60 14.62 1.28
CA ASP A 141 3.87 15.26 1.66
C ASP A 141 5.04 14.40 1.14
N PRO A 142 5.62 14.74 -0.02
CA PRO A 142 6.77 14.01 -0.55
C PRO A 142 8.02 14.07 0.34
N ALA A 143 8.21 15.18 1.07
CA ALA A 143 9.39 15.38 1.90
C ALA A 143 9.35 14.48 3.15
N ALA A 144 8.18 14.25 3.74
CA ALA A 144 7.97 13.37 4.90
C ALA A 144 7.47 11.96 4.55
N PRO A 145 7.74 11.50 3.32
CA PRO A 145 6.94 10.54 2.51
C PRO A 145 5.58 10.13 3.11
N GLU A 146 4.71 11.11 3.36
CA GLU A 146 3.36 10.89 3.86
C GLU A 146 2.35 11.00 2.73
N PHE A 147 1.46 10.02 2.64
CA PHE A 147 0.40 10.01 1.66
C PHE A 147 -0.91 10.44 2.29
N ASP A 148 -1.80 10.99 1.47
CA ASP A 148 -3.18 11.27 1.83
C ASP A 148 -3.32 12.26 3.00
N VAL A 149 -2.37 13.20 3.15
CA VAL A 149 -2.40 14.29 4.13
C VAL A 149 -3.69 15.10 3.99
N ALA A 150 -4.18 15.28 2.77
CA ALA A 150 -5.55 15.70 2.53
C ALA A 150 -6.17 14.90 1.39
N VAL A 151 -7.48 14.66 1.46
CA VAL A 151 -8.23 13.95 0.44
C VAL A 151 -9.48 14.75 0.10
N VAL A 152 -9.65 15.06 -1.18
CA VAL A 152 -10.79 15.80 -1.70
C VAL A 152 -11.54 14.91 -2.70
N ASP A 153 -12.79 14.62 -2.38
CA ASP A 153 -13.68 13.83 -3.23
C ASP A 153 -14.04 14.63 -4.52
N PRO A 154 -14.55 13.98 -5.58
CA PRO A 154 -14.99 14.67 -6.79
C PRO A 154 -16.06 15.75 -6.51
N PRO A 155 -16.24 16.72 -7.43
CA PRO A 155 -17.28 17.74 -7.27
C PRO A 155 -18.67 17.12 -7.03
N SER A 156 -19.39 17.67 -6.06
CA SER A 156 -20.78 17.29 -5.81
C SER A 156 -21.66 17.70 -6.98
N VAL A 157 -22.61 16.85 -7.35
CA VAL A 157 -23.60 17.07 -8.40
C VAL A 157 -24.97 17.19 -7.76
N TYR A 158 -25.69 18.25 -8.12
CA TYR A 158 -27.10 18.42 -7.82
C TYR A 158 -27.95 17.93 -8.99
N GLU A 159 -28.76 16.89 -8.77
CA GLU A 159 -29.65 16.30 -9.77
C GLU A 159 -30.87 15.71 -9.06
N ASP A 160 -32.07 15.89 -9.64
CA ASP A 160 -33.33 15.37 -9.08
C ASP A 160 -33.57 15.69 -7.60
N LEU A 161 -33.29 16.93 -7.20
CA LEU A 161 -33.37 17.42 -5.82
C LEU A 161 -32.43 16.70 -4.84
N ARG A 162 -31.39 16.03 -5.35
CA ARG A 162 -30.40 15.30 -4.57
C ARG A 162 -29.02 15.90 -4.79
N VAL A 163 -28.27 15.97 -3.70
CA VAL A 163 -26.85 16.33 -3.70
C VAL A 163 -26.05 15.03 -3.59
N SER A 164 -25.13 14.79 -4.53
CA SER A 164 -24.20 13.67 -4.42
C SER A 164 -23.19 13.89 -3.28
N GLY A 165 -22.69 12.82 -2.69
CA GLY A 165 -21.67 12.93 -1.65
C GLY A 165 -20.37 13.55 -2.17
N ALA A 166 -19.85 14.55 -1.45
CA ALA A 166 -18.50 15.09 -1.63
C ALA A 166 -17.93 15.53 -0.29
N ARG A 167 -16.65 15.24 -0.02
CA ARG A 167 -15.96 15.63 1.22
C ARG A 167 -14.56 16.12 0.93
N ALA A 168 -14.08 17.00 1.79
CA ALA A 168 -12.67 17.29 1.94
C ALA A 168 -12.25 16.91 3.36
N ARG A 169 -11.18 16.12 3.47
CA ARG A 169 -10.63 15.60 4.72
C ARG A 169 -9.16 15.93 4.83
N VAL A 170 -8.68 16.24 6.03
CA VAL A 170 -7.29 16.67 6.30
C VAL A 170 -6.75 15.96 7.53
N SER A 171 -5.49 15.54 7.48
CA SER A 171 -4.73 14.96 8.60
C SER A 171 -4.84 15.85 9.84
N ARG A 172 -5.30 15.27 10.95
CA ARG A 172 -5.45 15.97 12.23
C ARG A 172 -4.14 16.58 12.70
N ASP A 173 -3.03 15.87 12.53
CA ASP A 173 -1.71 16.34 12.97
C ASP A 173 -1.26 17.56 12.17
N HIS A 174 -1.40 17.53 10.85
CA HIS A 174 -1.12 18.69 10.00
C HIS A 174 -2.05 19.86 10.28
N LEU A 175 -3.33 19.58 10.54
CA LEU A 175 -4.31 20.60 10.87
C LEU A 175 -4.03 21.24 12.24
N GLN A 176 -3.71 20.45 13.26
CA GLN A 176 -3.33 20.94 14.59
C GLN A 176 -2.05 21.78 14.53
N ASP A 177 -1.06 21.35 13.77
CA ASP A 177 0.17 22.10 13.54
C ASP A 177 -0.14 23.44 12.85
N TYR A 178 -0.98 23.42 11.80
CA TYR A 178 -1.33 24.61 11.03
C TYR A 178 -2.10 25.64 11.83
N LEU A 179 -3.08 25.19 12.61
CA LEU A 179 -3.85 26.04 13.53
C LEU A 179 -2.93 26.73 14.53
N THR A 180 -1.93 26.01 15.05
CA THR A 180 -0.96 26.55 16.00
C THR A 180 -0.03 27.56 15.34
N LEU A 181 0.54 27.25 14.17
CA LEU A 181 1.41 28.16 13.41
C LEU A 181 0.70 29.46 13.04
N ARG A 182 -0.59 29.37 12.69
CA ARG A 182 -1.40 30.51 12.28
C ARG A 182 -2.05 31.25 13.46
N GLY A 183 -2.08 30.66 14.66
CA GLY A 183 -2.81 31.21 15.81
C GLY A 183 -4.34 31.24 15.61
N MET A 184 -4.87 30.27 14.87
CA MET A 184 -6.28 30.22 14.43
C MET A 184 -7.05 29.07 15.09
N HIS A 185 -8.36 29.22 15.19
CA HIS A 185 -9.31 28.17 15.54
C HIS A 185 -10.03 27.65 14.30
N LEU A 186 -10.31 26.36 14.29
CA LEU A 186 -11.15 25.70 13.30
C LEU A 186 -12.60 25.68 13.78
N VAL A 187 -13.48 26.35 13.05
CA VAL A 187 -14.92 26.33 13.26
C VAL A 187 -15.56 25.61 12.09
N GLN A 188 -16.42 24.63 12.36
CA GLN A 188 -17.28 24.04 11.34
C GLN A 188 -18.60 24.80 11.31
N VAL A 189 -18.95 25.33 10.14
CA VAL A 189 -20.27 25.89 9.85
C VAL A 189 -21.06 24.89 9.04
N TYR A 190 -22.36 24.74 9.33
CA TYR A 190 -23.17 23.74 8.67
C TYR A 190 -24.62 24.19 8.48
N TYR A 191 -25.22 23.64 7.44
CA TYR A 191 -26.65 23.62 7.19
C TYR A 191 -27.08 22.17 7.00
N GLU A 192 -28.16 21.75 7.67
CA GLU A 192 -28.79 20.46 7.41
C GLU A 192 -30.31 20.59 7.39
N ASN A 193 -30.95 19.92 6.44
CA ASN A 193 -32.39 19.73 6.46
C ASN A 193 -32.76 18.26 6.39
N ARG A 194 -33.67 17.86 7.28
CA ARG A 194 -34.18 16.49 7.36
C ARG A 194 -35.70 16.46 7.38
N ARG A 195 -36.26 15.34 6.96
CA ARG A 195 -37.70 15.04 7.07
C ARG A 195 -37.91 13.68 7.72
N ALA A 196 -38.96 13.59 8.53
CA ALA A 196 -39.35 12.36 9.19
C ALA A 196 -40.87 12.16 9.10
N GLY A 197 -41.31 10.91 8.99
CA GLY A 197 -42.74 10.59 9.07
C GLY A 197 -43.33 10.86 10.45
N ARG A 198 -42.52 10.73 11.51
CA ARG A 198 -42.86 11.03 12.90
C ARG A 198 -41.61 11.51 13.65
N ASP A 199 -41.76 12.53 14.47
CA ASP A 199 -40.71 13.06 15.35
C ASP A 199 -41.38 13.62 16.63
N ASP A 200 -41.23 12.90 17.75
CA ASP A 200 -41.94 13.20 18.99
C ASP A 200 -41.36 14.45 19.68
N ALA A 201 -40.09 14.77 19.43
CA ALA A 201 -39.48 16.02 19.85
C ALA A 201 -40.12 17.22 19.13
N ILE A 202 -40.23 17.18 17.80
CA ILE A 202 -40.87 18.24 17.00
C ILE A 202 -42.35 18.39 17.38
N GLU A 203 -43.08 17.28 17.51
CA GLU A 203 -44.50 17.32 17.85
C GLU A 203 -44.77 18.05 19.18
N ARG A 204 -43.96 17.76 20.21
CA ARG A 204 -44.04 18.43 21.51
C ARG A 204 -43.63 19.89 21.43
N ALA A 205 -42.60 20.21 20.66
CA ALA A 205 -42.08 21.58 20.53
C ALA A 205 -43.06 22.51 19.78
N LEU A 206 -43.79 21.99 18.79
CA LEU A 206 -44.80 22.73 18.04
C LEU A 206 -46.09 22.92 18.84
N GLY A 207 -46.50 21.96 19.67
CA GLY A 207 -47.65 22.10 20.60
C GLY A 207 -49.00 22.46 19.95
N GLY A 208 -49.12 22.44 18.62
CA GLY A 208 -50.29 22.86 17.83
C GLY A 208 -49.97 23.86 16.72
N GLU A 209 -48.80 24.49 16.73
CA GLU A 209 -48.33 25.37 15.66
C GLU A 209 -47.88 24.57 14.41
N GLU A 210 -47.95 25.20 13.24
CA GLU A 210 -47.52 24.60 11.97
C GLU A 210 -46.01 24.72 11.73
N ARG A 211 -45.38 25.77 12.27
CA ARG A 211 -43.96 26.08 12.10
C ARG A 211 -43.47 26.92 13.27
N ARG A 212 -42.23 26.68 13.69
CA ARG A 212 -41.54 27.43 14.75
C ARG A 212 -40.06 27.57 14.41
N VAL A 213 -39.56 28.80 14.53
CA VAL A 213 -38.15 29.14 14.35
C VAL A 213 -37.58 29.54 15.70
N GLU A 214 -36.46 28.95 16.08
CA GLU A 214 -35.75 29.22 17.33
C GLU A 214 -34.31 29.61 17.08
N ASN A 215 -33.87 30.63 17.81
CA ASN A 215 -32.54 31.20 17.72
C ASN A 215 -31.76 30.85 19.00
N LEU A 216 -30.86 29.88 18.90
CA LEU A 216 -29.99 29.43 19.97
C LEU A 216 -28.59 30.02 19.80
N ARG A 217 -27.71 29.87 20.79
CA ARG A 217 -26.38 30.50 20.78
C ARG A 217 -25.51 30.07 19.62
N ASP A 218 -25.54 28.79 19.29
CA ASP A 218 -24.67 28.16 18.29
C ASP A 218 -25.40 27.80 16.98
N ARG A 219 -26.73 27.91 16.96
CA ARG A 219 -27.56 27.50 15.83
C ARG A 219 -28.92 28.19 15.77
N GLU A 220 -29.46 28.28 14.56
CA GLU A 220 -30.87 28.51 14.28
C GLU A 220 -31.53 27.19 13.91
N ILE A 221 -32.72 26.93 14.44
CA ILE A 221 -33.53 25.76 14.10
C ILE A 221 -34.90 26.20 13.60
N ASP A 222 -35.31 25.70 12.45
CA ASP A 222 -36.66 25.84 11.91
C ASP A 222 -37.33 24.47 11.81
N ILE A 223 -38.42 24.29 12.55
CA ILE A 223 -39.21 23.05 12.58
C ILE A 223 -40.62 23.29 12.06
N TYR A 224 -41.16 22.37 11.29
CA TYR A 224 -42.49 22.53 10.67
C TYR A 224 -43.20 21.21 10.36
N ARG A 225 -44.53 21.28 10.21
CA ARG A 225 -45.37 20.17 9.70
C ARG A 225 -45.37 20.16 8.18
N ILE A 226 -45.31 18.96 7.59
CA ILE A 226 -45.38 18.78 6.14
C ILE A 226 -46.84 18.57 5.73
N ARG A 227 -47.31 19.29 4.69
CA ARG A 227 -48.71 19.20 4.22
C ARG A 227 -49.12 17.79 3.81
N GLU A 228 -48.20 17.01 3.26
CA GLU A 228 -48.39 15.61 2.85
C GLU A 228 -48.31 14.61 4.03
N GLY A 229 -48.07 15.10 5.25
CA GLY A 229 -47.86 14.31 6.46
C GLY A 229 -46.39 14.26 6.88
N GLY A 230 -46.16 14.22 8.18
CA GLY A 230 -44.82 14.18 8.80
C GLY A 230 -44.30 15.55 9.23
N TYR A 231 -43.00 15.59 9.52
CA TYR A 231 -42.29 16.71 10.12
C TYR A 231 -41.00 17.02 9.35
N GLY A 232 -40.63 18.29 9.29
CA GLY A 232 -39.36 18.76 8.73
C GLY A 232 -38.59 19.59 9.77
N ALA A 233 -37.26 19.51 9.67
CA ALA A 233 -36.35 20.34 10.43
C ALA A 233 -35.25 20.89 9.51
N GLN A 234 -34.88 22.16 9.71
CA GLN A 234 -33.73 22.82 9.11
C GLN A 234 -32.89 23.41 10.24
N VAL A 235 -31.57 23.21 10.18
CA VAL A 235 -30.62 23.72 11.16
C VAL A 235 -29.51 24.44 10.43
N TRP A 236 -29.21 25.66 10.88
CA TRP A 236 -28.00 26.39 10.53
C TRP A 236 -27.19 26.57 11.79
N GLY A 237 -25.94 26.15 11.82
CA GLY A 237 -25.14 26.24 13.05
C GLY A 237 -23.66 26.28 12.82
N ALA A 238 -22.94 26.52 13.90
CA ALA A 238 -21.48 26.46 13.91
C ALA A 238 -20.95 25.87 15.22
N ARG A 239 -19.84 25.16 15.14
CA ARG A 239 -19.15 24.57 16.30
C ARG A 239 -17.64 24.73 16.19
N VAL A 240 -17.00 25.02 17.32
CA VAL A 240 -15.53 25.05 17.42
C VAL A 240 -15.03 23.61 17.50
N ILE A 241 -14.13 23.23 16.59
CA ILE A 241 -13.57 21.88 16.53
C ILE A 241 -12.21 21.81 17.23
N ALA A 242 -11.34 22.78 16.95
CA ALA A 242 -9.99 22.80 17.46
C ALA A 242 -9.42 24.22 17.49
N GLY A 243 -8.34 24.40 18.25
CA GLY A 243 -7.61 25.66 18.36
C GLY A 243 -6.10 25.43 18.36
N PRO A 244 -5.32 26.50 18.58
CA PRO A 244 -3.87 26.39 18.76
C PRO A 244 -3.51 25.43 19.88
N GLY A 245 -2.47 24.61 19.67
CA GLY A 245 -2.11 23.50 20.55
C GLY A 245 -0.69 23.00 20.30
N SER A 246 -0.53 21.69 20.13
CA SER A 246 0.77 21.09 19.78
C SER A 246 1.17 21.40 18.33
N MET A 247 2.48 21.29 18.04
CA MET A 247 3.04 21.41 16.68
C MET A 247 3.68 20.06 16.28
N PRO A 248 2.88 19.03 15.99
CA PRO A 248 3.39 17.68 15.74
C PRO A 248 4.18 17.52 14.43
N ILE A 249 4.14 18.52 13.53
CA ILE A 249 4.86 18.49 12.26
C ILE A 249 6.08 19.42 12.31
N THR A 250 5.88 20.67 12.78
CA THR A 250 6.91 21.71 12.73
C THR A 250 7.96 21.56 13.83
N VAL A 251 7.56 21.12 15.03
CA VAL A 251 8.49 20.89 16.13
C VAL A 251 8.94 19.44 16.11
N ASP A 252 10.09 19.19 15.48
CA ASP A 252 10.77 17.90 15.55
C ASP A 252 11.84 17.89 16.67
N ASP A 253 11.66 17.03 17.67
CA ASP A 253 12.60 16.87 18.77
C ASP A 253 13.85 16.04 18.42
N LEU A 254 13.94 15.48 17.21
CA LEU A 254 15.05 14.63 16.77
C LEU A 254 16.39 15.38 16.86
N ASP A 255 16.39 16.67 16.55
CA ASP A 255 17.60 17.48 16.59
C ASP A 255 17.97 18.00 17.98
N VAL A 256 17.04 17.95 18.93
CA VAL A 256 17.24 18.42 20.31
C VAL A 256 17.47 17.26 21.27
N ILE A 257 16.60 16.24 21.22
CA ILE A 257 16.61 15.06 22.09
C ILE A 257 17.41 13.92 21.46
N GLY A 258 17.26 13.69 20.16
CA GLY A 258 17.91 12.59 19.43
C GLY A 258 17.33 11.20 19.73
N LEU A 259 17.79 10.21 18.98
CA LEU A 259 17.36 8.81 19.13
C LEU A 259 18.46 7.94 19.74
N LYS A 260 18.10 7.09 20.71
CA LYS A 260 19.03 6.14 21.33
C LYS A 260 19.19 4.89 20.45
N TRP A 261 20.26 4.81 19.68
CA TRP A 261 20.57 3.63 18.87
C TRP A 261 21.27 2.57 19.71
N PRO A 262 20.86 1.30 19.62
CA PRO A 262 21.62 0.21 20.23
C PRO A 262 23.08 0.21 19.77
N GLY A 263 24.02 0.04 20.71
CA GLY A 263 25.46 0.15 20.45
C GLY A 263 26.04 1.57 20.55
N ILE A 264 25.19 2.60 20.61
CA ILE A 264 25.61 3.99 20.78
C ILE A 264 25.14 4.51 22.14
N GLY A 265 26.09 4.91 23.00
CA GLY A 265 25.78 5.31 24.38
C GLY A 265 24.98 6.61 24.52
N GLU A 266 25.08 7.51 23.55
CA GLU A 266 24.42 8.83 23.58
C GLU A 266 23.31 8.93 22.50
N PRO A 267 22.22 9.66 22.76
CA PRO A 267 21.20 9.93 21.76
C PRO A 267 21.77 10.63 20.50
N VAL A 268 21.40 10.12 19.33
CA VAL A 268 21.86 10.61 18.03
C VAL A 268 20.91 11.66 17.48
N THR A 269 21.42 12.88 17.35
CA THR A 269 20.83 13.99 16.60
C THR A 269 21.49 14.12 15.22
N ARG A 270 20.94 14.91 14.28
CA ARG A 270 21.61 15.14 12.97
C ARG A 270 23.02 15.72 13.14
N ARG A 271 23.19 16.66 14.08
CA ARG A 271 24.50 17.24 14.42
C ARG A 271 25.49 16.19 14.92
N MET A 272 25.04 15.22 15.72
CA MET A 272 25.91 14.16 16.21
C MET A 272 26.23 13.14 15.11
N ALA A 273 25.23 12.73 14.32
CA ALA A 273 25.41 11.85 13.18
C ALA A 273 26.41 12.41 12.15
N GLY A 274 26.36 13.72 11.86
CA GLY A 274 27.28 14.38 10.95
C GLY A 274 28.76 14.34 11.39
N LYS A 275 29.01 14.23 12.70
CA LYS A 275 30.35 14.08 13.30
C LYS A 275 30.83 12.63 13.35
N ARG A 276 29.97 11.64 13.07
CA ARG A 276 30.38 10.23 13.04
C ARG A 276 31.32 9.95 11.87
N LEU A 277 32.18 8.97 12.07
CA LEU A 277 33.10 8.51 11.05
C LEU A 277 32.35 7.72 9.97
N PRO A 278 32.86 7.69 8.72
CA PRO A 278 32.36 6.74 7.74
C PRO A 278 32.40 5.31 8.29
N ARG A 279 31.40 4.50 7.95
CA ARG A 279 31.24 3.11 8.43
C ARG A 279 30.98 2.97 9.94
N ASP A 280 30.45 4.00 10.60
CA ASP A 280 29.83 3.85 11.92
C ASP A 280 28.44 3.23 11.73
N TRP A 281 28.35 1.92 11.95
CA TRP A 281 27.19 1.10 11.60
C TRP A 281 26.16 1.04 12.71
N VAL A 282 24.88 1.14 12.34
CA VAL A 282 23.75 0.69 13.15
C VAL A 282 23.04 -0.46 12.45
N TYR A 283 22.31 -1.26 13.23
CA TYR A 283 21.68 -2.49 12.76
C TYR A 283 20.18 -2.41 12.97
N VAL A 284 19.40 -2.83 11.97
CA VAL A 284 17.94 -2.89 12.02
C VAL A 284 17.45 -4.23 11.49
N LYS A 285 16.30 -4.70 11.96
CA LYS A 285 15.62 -5.84 11.34
C LYS A 285 15.15 -5.46 9.93
N ASP A 286 15.28 -6.38 8.99
CA ASP A 286 14.81 -6.20 7.61
C ASP A 286 13.29 -6.05 7.49
N THR A 287 12.55 -6.33 8.56
CA THR A 287 11.12 -6.02 8.69
C THR A 287 10.81 -4.54 8.55
N VAL A 288 11.80 -3.65 8.66
CA VAL A 288 11.67 -2.23 8.33
C VAL A 288 11.16 -2.03 6.90
N LEU A 289 11.47 -2.97 6.00
CA LEU A 289 11.12 -2.90 4.58
C LEU A 289 9.64 -3.12 4.30
N SER A 290 8.86 -3.64 5.25
CA SER A 290 7.41 -3.86 5.06
C SER A 290 6.64 -2.59 4.75
N ALA A 291 7.15 -1.43 5.19
CA ALA A 291 6.53 -0.13 4.93
C ALA A 291 6.76 0.37 3.48
N TYR A 292 7.64 -0.27 2.72
CA TYR A 292 8.07 0.20 1.39
C TYR A 292 7.83 -0.82 0.28
N GLU A 293 8.04 -2.10 0.55
CA GLU A 293 7.95 -3.16 -0.45
C GLU A 293 6.53 -3.30 -1.04
N GLY A 294 6.46 -3.47 -2.37
CA GLY A 294 5.20 -3.60 -3.10
C GLY A 294 4.46 -2.29 -3.40
N GLN A 295 4.99 -1.15 -2.95
CA GLN A 295 4.47 0.16 -3.32
C GLN A 295 5.25 0.74 -4.51
N SER A 296 4.53 1.23 -5.51
CA SER A 296 5.12 1.71 -6.78
C SER A 296 6.01 2.94 -6.63
N SER A 297 5.80 3.74 -5.60
CA SER A 297 6.55 4.98 -5.37
C SER A 297 7.93 4.74 -4.75
N PHE A 298 8.14 3.57 -4.13
CA PHE A 298 9.41 3.21 -3.50
C PHE A 298 10.21 2.26 -4.37
N ARG A 299 11.53 2.45 -4.37
CA ARG A 299 12.50 1.49 -4.91
C ARG A 299 13.22 0.84 -3.73
N VAL A 300 12.98 -0.45 -3.54
CA VAL A 300 13.71 -1.27 -2.57
C VAL A 300 14.78 -2.05 -3.31
N HIS A 301 16.01 -2.02 -2.80
CA HIS A 301 17.14 -2.77 -3.35
C HIS A 301 17.31 -4.06 -2.53
N PRO A 302 16.95 -5.24 -3.05
CA PRO A 302 16.89 -6.46 -2.24
C PRO A 302 18.23 -6.83 -1.62
N GLU A 303 19.35 -6.68 -2.34
CA GLU A 303 20.67 -7.12 -1.86
C GLU A 303 21.20 -6.28 -0.69
N SER A 304 21.05 -4.95 -0.76
CA SER A 304 21.49 -4.03 0.29
C SER A 304 20.46 -3.84 1.38
N GLY A 305 19.17 -4.01 1.06
CA GLY A 305 18.06 -3.53 1.89
C GLY A 305 17.87 -2.02 1.82
N GLY A 306 18.54 -1.32 0.90
CA GLY A 306 18.38 0.13 0.74
C GLY A 306 17.01 0.50 0.16
N VAL A 307 16.52 1.69 0.50
CA VAL A 307 15.22 2.21 0.05
C VAL A 307 15.40 3.60 -0.53
N ALA A 308 14.75 3.88 -1.66
CA ALA A 308 14.71 5.20 -2.26
C ALA A 308 13.28 5.61 -2.62
N PHE A 309 12.99 6.90 -2.49
CA PHE A 309 11.74 7.51 -2.94
C PHE A 309 12.04 8.52 -4.05
N GLY A 310 11.90 8.06 -5.29
CA GLY A 310 12.27 8.83 -6.47
C GLY A 310 13.69 9.41 -6.36
N GLY A 311 13.81 10.73 -6.51
CA GLY A 311 15.06 11.49 -6.30
C GLY A 311 15.03 12.38 -5.06
N GLN A 312 14.11 12.16 -4.12
CA GLN A 312 13.88 13.08 -3.01
C GLN A 312 14.70 12.70 -1.78
N TRP A 313 14.67 11.43 -1.40
CA TRP A 313 15.45 10.89 -0.29
C TRP A 313 15.78 9.42 -0.51
N SER A 314 16.79 8.93 0.21
CA SER A 314 17.13 7.52 0.22
C SER A 314 17.77 7.09 1.54
N VAL A 315 17.46 5.87 1.97
CA VAL A 315 18.25 5.13 2.94
C VAL A 315 19.22 4.24 2.16
N GLY A 316 20.39 4.81 1.87
CA GLY A 316 21.49 4.14 1.19
C GLY A 316 22.62 3.75 2.14
N HIS A 317 23.75 3.32 1.57
CA HIS A 317 24.91 2.83 2.34
C HIS A 317 24.49 1.77 3.36
N ALA A 318 23.76 0.77 2.85
CA ALA A 318 23.24 -0.33 3.62
C ALA A 318 23.74 -1.65 3.05
N ASP A 319 23.91 -2.64 3.92
CA ASP A 319 24.18 -4.03 3.53
C ASP A 319 23.27 -4.96 4.32
N ARG A 320 22.75 -6.00 3.70
CA ARG A 320 22.17 -7.11 4.46
C ARG A 320 23.27 -7.89 5.15
N VAL A 321 23.10 -8.13 6.44
CA VAL A 321 24.00 -8.91 7.29
C VAL A 321 23.20 -9.94 8.07
N GLY A 322 23.74 -11.13 8.23
CA GLY A 322 22.96 -12.22 8.82
C GLY A 322 21.77 -12.61 7.93
N ARG A 323 20.74 -13.21 8.54
CA ARG A 323 19.57 -13.72 7.83
C ARG A 323 18.51 -12.64 7.56
N ASP A 324 18.25 -11.78 8.54
CA ASP A 324 17.13 -10.82 8.58
C ASP A 324 17.53 -9.44 9.16
N VAL A 325 18.80 -9.06 9.04
CA VAL A 325 19.31 -7.76 9.53
C VAL A 325 19.90 -6.96 8.38
N ILE A 326 19.73 -5.64 8.47
CA ILE A 326 20.36 -4.65 7.60
C ILE A 326 21.26 -3.80 8.47
N ARG A 327 22.52 -3.61 8.07
CA ARG A 327 23.39 -2.59 8.66
C ARG A 327 23.37 -1.34 7.80
N LEU A 328 23.39 -0.17 8.43
CA LEU A 328 23.33 1.14 7.77
C LEU A 328 24.37 2.07 8.37
N GLU A 329 25.01 2.89 7.52
CA GLU A 329 25.88 3.95 8.01
C GLU A 329 25.02 5.06 8.62
N ILE A 330 25.14 5.25 9.94
CA ILE A 330 24.23 6.15 10.68
C ILE A 330 24.33 7.59 10.17
N LYS A 331 25.53 8.04 9.79
CA LYS A 331 25.74 9.36 9.19
C LYS A 331 24.93 9.53 7.91
N LYS A 332 24.94 8.52 7.04
CA LYS A 332 24.25 8.57 5.74
C LYS A 332 22.74 8.51 5.87
N LEU A 333 22.23 7.75 6.84
CA LEU A 333 20.82 7.78 7.19
C LEU A 333 20.36 9.20 7.57
N TYR A 334 21.08 9.88 8.46
CA TYR A 334 20.73 11.23 8.92
C TYR A 334 21.02 12.33 7.89
N GLU A 335 21.88 12.10 6.89
CA GLU A 335 22.11 13.03 5.77
C GLU A 335 21.06 12.89 4.67
N GLY A 336 20.61 11.66 4.41
CA GLY A 336 19.83 11.31 3.22
C GLY A 336 18.35 11.05 3.44
N ALA A 337 17.89 10.95 4.70
CA ALA A 337 16.51 10.60 5.04
C ALA A 337 15.77 11.69 5.86
N PRO A 338 14.44 11.81 5.68
CA PRO A 338 13.56 12.63 6.53
C PRO A 338 13.43 12.08 7.95
N ASP A 339 13.05 12.92 8.91
CA ASP A 339 13.02 12.57 10.33
C ASP A 339 12.10 11.38 10.64
N ARG A 340 10.91 11.34 10.03
CA ARG A 340 9.98 10.21 10.16
C ARG A 340 10.56 8.90 9.62
N VAL A 341 11.30 8.95 8.51
CA VAL A 341 12.00 7.78 7.99
C VAL A 341 13.08 7.35 8.97
N ILE A 342 13.86 8.27 9.54
CA ILE A 342 14.87 7.95 10.56
C ILE A 342 14.23 7.26 11.77
N ARG A 343 13.09 7.77 12.27
CA ARG A 343 12.34 7.18 13.40
C ARG A 343 11.78 5.80 13.07
N HIS A 344 11.23 5.61 11.86
CA HIS A 344 10.77 4.30 11.40
C HIS A 344 11.91 3.29 11.40
N TRP A 345 13.07 3.64 10.84
CA TRP A 345 14.23 2.75 10.85
C TRP A 345 14.77 2.49 12.26
N HIS A 346 14.77 3.51 13.13
CA HIS A 346 15.14 3.38 14.54
C HIS A 346 14.21 2.45 15.31
N ALA A 347 12.90 2.44 15.04
CA ALA A 347 11.94 1.55 15.68
C ALA A 347 12.24 0.05 15.43
N HIS A 348 13.00 -0.24 14.38
CA HIS A 348 13.46 -1.59 14.03
C HIS A 348 14.90 -1.88 14.46
N ALA A 349 15.55 -0.97 15.20
CA ALA A 349 16.94 -1.11 15.60
C ALA A 349 17.18 -2.29 16.54
N VAL A 350 18.32 -2.96 16.34
CA VAL A 350 18.77 -4.10 17.14
C VAL A 350 20.16 -3.86 17.68
N ALA A 351 20.47 -4.46 18.83
CA ALA A 351 21.80 -4.38 19.41
C ALA A 351 22.82 -5.06 18.47
N PRO A 352 24.00 -4.44 18.26
CA PRO A 352 25.09 -5.14 17.60
C PRO A 352 25.47 -6.38 18.39
N SER A 353 25.87 -7.43 17.69
CA SER A 353 26.40 -8.66 18.27
C SER A 353 27.69 -9.05 17.54
N PRO A 354 28.60 -9.83 18.16
CA PRO A 354 29.82 -10.28 17.51
C PRO A 354 29.56 -11.01 16.18
N GLU A 355 28.43 -11.72 16.08
CA GLU A 355 28.00 -12.41 14.88
C GLU A 355 27.60 -11.46 13.74
N LEU A 356 27.01 -10.30 14.07
CA LEU A 356 26.61 -9.27 13.10
C LEU A 356 27.75 -8.34 12.70
N GLU A 357 28.72 -8.12 13.59
CA GLU A 357 29.89 -7.28 13.35
C GLU A 357 30.98 -8.01 12.56
N GLY A 358 31.06 -9.33 12.68
CA GLY A 358 32.05 -10.15 11.99
C GLY A 358 31.90 -10.13 10.46
N ALA A 359 33.01 -10.25 9.73
CA ALA A 359 33.00 -10.32 8.27
C ALA A 359 32.17 -11.50 7.71
N ALA A 360 32.02 -12.57 8.50
CA ALA A 360 31.18 -13.71 8.16
C ALA A 360 29.69 -13.34 8.03
N ALA A 361 29.22 -12.28 8.72
CA ALA A 361 27.82 -11.83 8.68
C ALA A 361 27.35 -11.49 7.26
N LEU A 362 28.26 -10.94 6.43
CA LEU A 362 27.98 -10.57 5.04
C LEU A 362 27.78 -11.76 4.11
N ASN A 363 28.28 -12.93 4.51
CA ASN A 363 28.20 -14.17 3.73
C ASN A 363 27.03 -15.05 4.19
N VAL A 364 26.30 -14.66 5.23
CA VAL A 364 25.11 -15.40 5.67
C VAL A 364 24.02 -15.25 4.60
N ARG A 365 23.49 -16.39 4.15
CA ARG A 365 22.39 -16.41 3.17
C ARG A 365 21.17 -15.73 3.76
N ASN A 366 20.73 -14.65 3.12
CA ASN A 366 19.48 -13.95 3.39
C ASN A 366 18.47 -14.21 2.25
N ILE A 367 17.27 -13.61 2.35
CA ILE A 367 16.20 -13.81 1.35
C ILE A 367 16.59 -13.31 -0.04
N ALA A 368 17.36 -12.22 -0.15
CA ALA A 368 17.76 -11.66 -1.44
C ALA A 368 18.76 -12.58 -2.16
N VAL A 369 19.72 -13.15 -1.44
CA VAL A 369 20.65 -14.16 -2.00
C VAL A 369 19.87 -15.37 -2.53
N ARG A 370 18.93 -15.88 -1.75
CA ARG A 370 18.09 -17.03 -2.12
C ARG A 370 17.22 -16.75 -3.35
N ALA A 371 16.56 -15.59 -3.36
CA ALA A 371 15.73 -15.16 -4.47
C ALA A 371 16.56 -14.98 -5.75
N LYS A 372 17.76 -14.37 -5.65
CA LYS A 372 18.68 -14.22 -6.78
C LYS A 372 19.09 -15.57 -7.36
N GLU A 373 19.54 -16.50 -6.52
CA GLU A 373 19.94 -17.84 -6.95
C GLU A 373 18.78 -18.59 -7.62
N LEU A 374 17.56 -18.47 -7.09
CA LEU A 374 16.36 -19.04 -7.70
C LEU A 374 16.09 -18.42 -9.08
N THR A 375 16.07 -17.10 -9.18
CA THR A 375 15.82 -16.38 -10.44
C THR A 375 16.83 -16.78 -11.50
N TYR A 376 18.14 -16.77 -11.20
CA TYR A 376 19.15 -17.16 -12.17
C TYR A 376 19.18 -18.67 -12.44
N GLY A 377 18.74 -19.52 -11.50
CA GLY A 377 18.52 -20.94 -11.74
C GLY A 377 17.43 -21.19 -12.78
N ILE A 378 16.35 -20.41 -12.76
CA ILE A 378 15.28 -20.47 -13.77
C ILE A 378 15.80 -19.96 -15.13
N VAL A 379 16.56 -18.87 -15.14
CA VAL A 379 17.19 -18.35 -16.37
C VAL A 379 18.11 -19.41 -16.99
N ALA A 380 18.98 -20.04 -16.18
CA ALA A 380 19.89 -21.08 -16.66
C ALA A 380 19.12 -22.28 -17.25
N LEU A 381 18.03 -22.69 -16.62
CA LEU A 381 17.12 -23.69 -17.18
C LEU A 381 16.57 -23.25 -18.55
N GLY A 382 16.09 -22.01 -18.68
CA GLY A 382 15.61 -21.44 -19.94
C GLY A 382 16.66 -21.44 -21.04
N GLU A 383 17.90 -21.10 -20.72
CA GLU A 383 19.05 -21.15 -21.64
C GLU A 383 19.36 -22.58 -22.10
N ARG A 384 19.27 -23.58 -21.22
CA ARG A 384 19.46 -25.00 -21.61
C ARG A 384 18.31 -25.50 -22.48
N LEU A 385 17.08 -25.12 -22.18
CA LEU A 385 15.92 -25.46 -23.01
C LEU A 385 16.02 -24.80 -24.39
N SER A 386 16.49 -23.56 -24.45
CA SER A 386 16.78 -22.84 -25.69
C SER A 386 17.82 -23.59 -26.52
N ALA A 387 18.96 -23.95 -25.93
CA ALA A 387 19.99 -24.75 -26.60
C ALA A 387 19.46 -26.11 -27.09
N LEU A 388 18.57 -26.75 -26.33
CA LEU A 388 17.91 -27.99 -26.76
C LEU A 388 17.01 -27.76 -27.98
N THR A 389 16.31 -26.63 -28.10
CA THR A 389 15.50 -26.36 -29.30
C THR A 389 16.36 -26.35 -30.56
N SER A 390 17.51 -25.66 -30.53
CA SER A 390 18.44 -25.61 -31.65
C SER A 390 19.07 -26.98 -31.93
N ALA A 391 19.48 -27.71 -30.88
CA ALA A 391 20.05 -29.05 -31.01
C ALA A 391 19.06 -30.10 -31.60
N LEU A 392 17.76 -29.88 -31.42
CA LEU A 392 16.69 -30.73 -31.94
C LEU A 392 16.13 -30.24 -33.29
N ASN A 393 16.75 -29.22 -33.91
CA ASN A 393 16.27 -28.57 -35.14
C ASN A 393 14.82 -28.06 -35.05
N LEU A 394 14.40 -27.62 -33.86
CA LEU A 394 13.15 -26.92 -33.66
C LEU A 394 13.35 -25.42 -33.95
N PRO A 395 12.27 -24.65 -34.20
CA PRO A 395 12.39 -23.19 -34.30
C PRO A 395 13.02 -22.62 -33.02
N ASP A 396 14.05 -21.80 -33.18
CA ASP A 396 14.78 -21.20 -32.06
C ASP A 396 13.83 -20.44 -31.13
N ARG A 397 14.06 -20.61 -29.82
CA ARG A 397 13.32 -19.93 -28.75
C ARG A 397 14.28 -19.35 -27.74
N THR A 398 14.01 -18.13 -27.32
CA THR A 398 14.77 -17.45 -26.26
C THR A 398 14.41 -18.00 -24.87
N SER A 399 15.27 -17.78 -23.88
CA SER A 399 14.96 -18.08 -22.48
C SER A 399 13.65 -17.40 -22.05
N LYS A 400 13.43 -16.14 -22.47
CA LYS A 400 12.21 -15.39 -22.18
C LYS A 400 10.94 -16.07 -22.67
N GLU A 401 10.97 -16.66 -23.87
CA GLU A 401 9.81 -17.39 -24.42
C GLU A 401 9.56 -18.72 -23.70
N LEU A 402 10.57 -19.31 -23.08
CA LEU A 402 10.49 -20.63 -22.45
C LEU A 402 10.13 -20.57 -20.96
N VAL A 403 10.69 -19.60 -20.23
CA VAL A 403 10.57 -19.48 -18.77
C VAL A 403 10.26 -18.04 -18.31
N GLY A 404 9.90 -17.13 -19.22
CA GLY A 404 9.51 -15.75 -18.90
C GLY A 404 10.65 -14.81 -18.50
N LEU A 405 11.89 -15.29 -18.37
CA LEU A 405 13.04 -14.53 -17.89
C LEU A 405 14.19 -14.50 -18.91
N ASP A 406 14.90 -13.38 -18.93
CA ASP A 406 16.02 -13.11 -19.84
C ASP A 406 17.26 -12.63 -19.07
N ARG A 407 18.41 -13.27 -19.29
CA ARG A 407 19.64 -12.95 -18.54
C ARG A 407 20.10 -11.52 -18.80
N GLU A 408 20.17 -11.11 -20.07
CA GLU A 408 20.69 -9.80 -20.47
C GLU A 408 19.84 -8.67 -19.88
N PHE A 409 18.52 -8.82 -19.94
CA PHE A 409 17.59 -7.87 -19.33
C PHE A 409 17.78 -7.77 -17.81
N LEU A 410 17.89 -8.89 -17.11
CA LEU A 410 18.03 -8.93 -15.65
C LEU A 410 19.39 -8.37 -15.20
N ASP A 411 20.47 -8.68 -15.91
CA ASP A 411 21.81 -8.17 -15.61
C ASP A 411 21.90 -6.65 -15.82
N TYR A 412 21.21 -6.13 -16.84
CA TYR A 412 21.20 -4.69 -17.14
C TYR A 412 20.27 -3.88 -16.25
N ASN A 413 19.02 -4.33 -16.02
CA ASN A 413 18.01 -3.56 -15.28
C ASN A 413 17.99 -3.85 -13.77
N GLY A 414 18.65 -4.94 -13.35
CA GLY A 414 18.58 -5.48 -12.00
C GLY A 414 17.64 -6.70 -11.95
N TRP A 415 18.13 -7.81 -11.40
CA TRP A 415 17.43 -9.09 -11.45
C TRP A 415 16.06 -9.11 -10.74
N TRP A 416 15.80 -8.13 -9.87
CA TRP A 416 14.57 -8.02 -9.08
C TRP A 416 13.52 -7.10 -9.70
N THR A 417 13.78 -6.46 -10.85
CA THR A 417 12.85 -5.46 -11.41
C THR A 417 11.66 -6.06 -12.15
N GLU A 418 11.71 -7.35 -12.49
CA GLU A 418 10.58 -8.05 -13.13
C GLU A 418 9.43 -8.25 -12.12
N PRO A 419 8.16 -7.99 -12.49
CA PRO A 419 7.02 -8.01 -11.56
C PRO A 419 6.80 -9.34 -10.81
N PHE A 420 7.22 -10.46 -11.39
CA PHE A 420 7.10 -11.78 -10.78
C PHE A 420 8.32 -12.14 -9.90
N VAL A 421 9.41 -11.39 -10.03
CA VAL A 421 10.62 -11.57 -9.21
C VAL A 421 10.60 -10.67 -7.96
N ASP A 422 10.09 -9.44 -8.06
CA ASP A 422 10.00 -8.53 -6.92
C ASP A 422 9.35 -9.20 -5.69
N PRO A 423 8.17 -9.86 -5.79
CA PRO A 423 7.54 -10.50 -4.65
C PRO A 423 8.44 -11.50 -3.94
N VAL A 424 9.17 -12.36 -4.66
CA VAL A 424 10.03 -13.37 -4.03
C VAL A 424 11.26 -12.77 -3.34
N ALA A 425 11.70 -11.59 -3.77
CA ALA A 425 12.86 -10.89 -3.22
C ALA A 425 12.56 -10.08 -1.94
N ARG A 426 11.28 -9.84 -1.64
CA ARG A 426 10.81 -9.10 -0.45
C ARG A 426 11.26 -9.72 0.87
N HIS A 427 11.39 -8.89 1.91
CA HIS A 427 11.76 -9.33 3.26
C HIS A 427 10.82 -10.44 3.76
N SER A 428 11.33 -11.27 4.67
CA SER A 428 10.56 -12.39 5.23
C SER A 428 10.90 -12.58 6.69
N ARG A 429 9.88 -12.65 7.56
CA ARG A 429 10.10 -12.77 9.01
C ARG A 429 10.43 -14.20 9.40
N ILE A 430 11.38 -14.40 10.32
CA ILE A 430 11.62 -15.73 10.93
C ILE A 430 10.33 -16.26 11.57
N GLY A 431 9.68 -15.41 12.36
CA GLY A 431 8.44 -15.71 13.08
C GLY A 431 7.16 -15.66 12.25
N MET A 432 7.21 -15.76 10.92
CA MET A 432 6.01 -15.62 10.08
C MET A 432 4.97 -16.71 10.35
N ALA A 433 3.70 -16.36 10.18
CA ALA A 433 2.58 -17.28 10.34
C ALA A 433 2.45 -18.23 9.15
N ARG A 434 1.73 -19.33 9.32
CA ARG A 434 1.52 -20.33 8.26
C ARG A 434 0.87 -19.74 7.01
N ASP A 435 -0.12 -18.87 7.19
CA ASP A 435 -0.86 -18.26 6.07
C ASP A 435 0.03 -17.33 5.23
N GLU A 436 0.97 -16.63 5.88
CA GLU A 436 2.00 -15.81 5.24
C GLU A 436 2.98 -16.71 4.46
N PHE A 437 3.46 -17.80 5.08
CA PHE A 437 4.30 -18.80 4.42
C PHE A 437 3.65 -19.37 3.14
N LEU A 438 2.38 -19.77 3.20
CA LEU A 438 1.65 -20.25 2.02
C LEU A 438 1.50 -19.17 0.94
N GLY A 439 1.38 -17.89 1.34
CA GLY A 439 1.45 -16.75 0.43
C GLY A 439 2.81 -16.66 -0.28
N ARG A 440 3.91 -16.85 0.45
CA ARG A 440 5.27 -16.88 -0.13
C ARG A 440 5.47 -18.08 -1.07
N CYS A 441 4.90 -19.24 -0.76
CA CYS A 441 4.91 -20.39 -1.67
C CYS A 441 4.12 -20.14 -2.97
N LEU A 442 3.02 -19.38 -2.90
CA LEU A 442 2.31 -18.92 -4.10
C LEU A 442 3.18 -18.00 -4.96
N ASP A 443 3.88 -17.02 -4.35
CA ASP A 443 4.77 -16.13 -5.10
C ASP A 443 5.95 -16.89 -5.76
N LEU A 444 6.50 -17.87 -5.04
CA LEU A 444 7.50 -18.79 -5.57
C LEU A 444 6.99 -19.62 -6.76
N ASP A 445 5.78 -20.17 -6.68
CA ASP A 445 5.17 -20.96 -7.77
C ASP A 445 4.92 -20.10 -9.02
N LYS A 446 4.46 -18.86 -8.85
CA LYS A 446 4.31 -17.90 -9.96
C LYS A 446 5.62 -17.69 -10.72
N LEU A 447 6.72 -17.55 -9.98
CA LEU A 447 8.05 -17.37 -10.59
C LEU A 447 8.57 -18.66 -11.23
N ALA A 448 8.52 -19.78 -10.50
CA ALA A 448 9.23 -21.00 -10.88
C ALA A 448 8.43 -21.96 -11.79
N ILE A 449 7.10 -21.88 -11.78
CA ILE A 449 6.22 -22.87 -12.42
C ILE A 449 5.28 -22.21 -13.43
N GLU A 450 4.56 -21.14 -13.06
CA GLU A 450 3.62 -20.49 -13.98
C GLU A 450 4.29 -19.82 -15.18
N SER A 451 5.57 -19.44 -15.02
CA SER A 451 6.40 -18.84 -16.07
C SER A 451 6.78 -19.83 -17.19
N ILE A 452 6.61 -21.14 -16.97
CA ILE A 452 6.99 -22.19 -17.90
C ILE A 452 6.02 -22.26 -19.09
N ALA A 453 6.53 -22.06 -20.30
CA ALA A 453 5.74 -22.09 -21.52
C ALA A 453 5.41 -23.52 -22.00
N GLU A 454 4.26 -24.03 -21.58
CA GLU A 454 3.77 -25.39 -21.90
C GLU A 454 3.87 -25.74 -23.39
N ARG A 455 3.45 -24.82 -24.27
CA ARG A 455 3.44 -25.03 -25.72
C ARG A 455 4.83 -25.39 -26.26
N HIS A 456 5.86 -24.70 -25.78
CA HIS A 456 7.23 -24.89 -26.27
C HIS A 456 7.86 -26.15 -25.68
N LEU A 457 7.65 -26.41 -24.38
CA LEU A 457 8.09 -27.67 -23.76
C LEU A 457 7.48 -28.90 -24.43
N ARG A 458 6.19 -28.85 -24.78
CA ARG A 458 5.53 -29.96 -25.48
C ARG A 458 6.19 -30.28 -26.81
N ALA A 459 6.62 -29.25 -27.55
CA ALA A 459 7.32 -29.42 -28.81
C ALA A 459 8.69 -30.09 -28.61
N ILE A 460 9.44 -29.68 -27.57
CA ILE A 460 10.74 -30.27 -27.22
C ILE A 460 10.57 -31.76 -26.85
N VAL A 461 9.62 -32.08 -25.97
CA VAL A 461 9.37 -33.47 -25.55
C VAL A 461 8.99 -34.35 -26.75
N ARG A 462 8.16 -33.86 -27.68
CA ARG A 462 7.81 -34.62 -28.90
C ARG A 462 9.01 -34.85 -29.82
N ALA A 463 9.93 -33.89 -29.90
CA ALA A 463 11.14 -34.04 -30.69
C ALA A 463 12.11 -35.07 -30.09
N VAL A 464 12.21 -35.13 -28.75
CA VAL A 464 13.04 -36.12 -28.05
C VAL A 464 12.40 -37.50 -28.04
N GLY A 465 11.10 -37.59 -27.71
CA GLY A 465 10.42 -38.85 -27.37
C GLY A 465 9.88 -39.66 -28.55
N ALA A 466 9.96 -39.17 -29.80
CA ALA A 466 9.26 -39.77 -30.95
C ALA A 466 7.71 -39.81 -30.72
N PRO A 467 6.86 -40.10 -31.74
CA PRO A 467 5.39 -40.04 -31.57
C PRO A 467 4.78 -41.07 -30.60
N GLU A 468 5.60 -41.91 -29.96
CA GLU A 468 5.18 -42.99 -29.06
C GLU A 468 4.93 -42.52 -27.61
N ASP A 469 5.43 -41.35 -27.22
CA ASP A 469 5.25 -40.83 -25.86
C ASP A 469 3.89 -40.12 -25.69
N ASN A 470 3.03 -40.65 -24.82
CA ASN A 470 1.71 -40.07 -24.55
C ASN A 470 1.80 -38.92 -23.54
N ILE A 471 1.83 -37.69 -24.07
CA ILE A 471 1.98 -36.46 -23.26
C ILE A 471 0.77 -35.52 -23.30
N ASP A 472 -0.31 -35.86 -24.00
CA ASP A 472 -1.39 -34.91 -24.34
C ASP A 472 -2.11 -34.32 -23.11
N GLY A 473 -2.16 -35.05 -21.99
CA GLY A 473 -2.72 -34.57 -20.72
C GLY A 473 -1.72 -33.86 -19.77
N MET A 474 -0.44 -33.76 -20.14
CA MET A 474 0.60 -33.19 -19.28
C MET A 474 0.65 -31.67 -19.41
N ARG A 475 0.69 -30.94 -18.29
CA ARG A 475 0.90 -29.48 -18.25
C ARG A 475 2.39 -29.13 -18.08
N GLY A 476 2.73 -27.84 -18.17
CA GLY A 476 4.11 -27.31 -18.12
C GLY A 476 5.06 -28.05 -17.17
N LEU A 477 4.77 -28.11 -15.87
CA LEU A 477 5.63 -28.79 -14.89
C LEU A 477 5.79 -30.30 -15.15
N LYS A 478 4.72 -30.99 -15.55
CA LYS A 478 4.77 -32.42 -15.90
C LYS A 478 5.57 -32.67 -17.18
N LEU A 479 5.49 -31.75 -18.15
CA LEU A 479 6.29 -31.82 -19.37
C LEU A 479 7.78 -31.61 -19.08
N LEU A 480 8.12 -30.68 -18.19
CA LEU A 480 9.50 -30.45 -17.78
C LEU A 480 10.06 -31.67 -17.02
N ASP A 481 9.28 -32.25 -16.11
CA ASP A 481 9.66 -33.48 -15.39
C ASP A 481 9.87 -34.63 -16.37
N ARG A 482 8.94 -34.80 -17.33
CA ARG A 482 9.05 -35.79 -18.40
C ARG A 482 10.33 -35.60 -19.21
N LEU A 483 10.60 -34.37 -19.68
CA LEU A 483 11.80 -34.05 -20.45
C LEU A 483 13.08 -34.36 -19.66
N THR A 484 13.10 -34.01 -18.38
CA THR A 484 14.24 -34.27 -17.48
C THR A 484 14.48 -35.77 -17.33
N CYS A 485 13.42 -36.57 -17.16
CA CYS A 485 13.52 -38.02 -17.11
C CYS A 485 14.09 -38.61 -18.41
N LEU A 486 13.64 -38.14 -19.57
CA LEU A 486 14.18 -38.61 -20.86
C LEU A 486 15.67 -38.24 -21.01
N ALA A 487 16.06 -37.04 -20.58
CA ALA A 487 17.45 -36.63 -20.54
C ALA A 487 18.29 -37.51 -19.60
N GLN A 488 17.79 -37.89 -18.43
CA GLN A 488 18.47 -38.81 -17.51
C GLN A 488 18.70 -40.19 -18.13
N VAL A 489 17.69 -40.74 -18.81
CA VAL A 489 17.84 -42.02 -19.54
C VAL A 489 18.87 -41.90 -20.66
N GLY A 490 18.82 -40.81 -21.44
CA GLY A 490 19.80 -40.52 -22.48
C GLY A 490 21.22 -40.46 -21.92
N ASN A 491 21.42 -39.69 -20.86
CA ASN A 491 22.71 -39.51 -20.19
C ASN A 491 23.28 -40.82 -19.64
N ALA A 492 22.46 -41.60 -18.93
CA ALA A 492 22.89 -42.88 -18.34
C ALA A 492 23.25 -43.93 -19.41
N ALA A 493 22.62 -43.84 -20.59
CA ALA A 493 22.82 -44.78 -21.69
C ALA A 493 23.84 -44.31 -22.74
N GLY A 494 24.33 -43.07 -22.66
CA GLY A 494 25.13 -42.46 -23.74
C GLY A 494 24.34 -42.25 -25.04
N LEU A 495 23.02 -42.05 -24.95
CA LEU A 495 22.12 -41.93 -26.10
C LEU A 495 21.77 -40.46 -26.37
N SER A 496 21.93 -40.05 -27.63
CA SER A 496 21.57 -38.70 -28.09
C SER A 496 20.06 -38.49 -28.11
N LEU A 497 19.59 -37.43 -27.42
CA LEU A 497 18.18 -37.03 -27.44
C LEU A 497 17.68 -36.67 -28.85
N ALA A 498 18.57 -36.28 -29.76
CA ALA A 498 18.21 -35.90 -31.13
C ALA A 498 18.06 -37.10 -32.07
N ARG A 499 18.62 -38.28 -31.73
CA ARG A 499 18.72 -39.42 -32.65
C ARG A 499 18.16 -40.74 -32.10
N ALA A 500 18.06 -40.89 -30.79
CA ALA A 500 17.76 -42.17 -30.14
C ALA A 500 16.40 -42.19 -29.40
N GLY A 501 15.43 -41.37 -29.83
CA GLY A 501 14.17 -41.17 -29.11
C GLY A 501 13.39 -42.43 -28.75
N SER A 502 13.14 -43.32 -29.72
CA SER A 502 12.41 -44.59 -29.47
C SER A 502 13.11 -45.50 -28.45
N GLU A 503 14.45 -45.59 -28.50
CA GLU A 503 15.22 -46.39 -27.54
C GLU A 503 15.19 -45.77 -26.14
N ILE A 504 15.27 -44.44 -26.05
CA ILE A 504 15.16 -43.71 -24.78
C ILE A 504 13.78 -43.93 -24.15
N ILE A 505 12.69 -43.87 -24.93
CA ILE A 505 11.34 -44.15 -24.44
C ILE A 505 11.18 -45.60 -24.00
N SER A 506 11.69 -46.54 -24.79
CA SER A 506 11.67 -47.97 -24.45
C SER A 506 12.36 -48.22 -23.10
N ARG A 507 13.56 -47.66 -22.90
CA ARG A 507 14.30 -47.76 -21.63
C ARG A 507 13.58 -47.07 -20.49
N TYR A 508 13.05 -45.87 -20.70
CA TYR A 508 12.25 -45.20 -19.68
C TYR A 508 11.06 -46.08 -19.24
N ASN A 509 10.31 -46.63 -20.19
CA ASN A 509 9.11 -47.43 -19.88
C ASN A 509 9.45 -48.74 -19.17
N ARG A 510 10.62 -49.31 -19.45
CA ARG A 510 11.10 -50.57 -18.84
C ARG A 510 11.73 -50.35 -17.47
N ASP A 511 12.62 -49.36 -17.35
CA ASP A 511 13.55 -49.22 -16.24
C ASP A 511 13.27 -47.97 -15.37
N GLY A 512 12.54 -46.98 -15.90
CA GLY A 512 12.30 -45.69 -15.24
C GLY A 512 13.55 -44.81 -15.16
N THR A 513 13.58 -43.93 -14.17
CA THR A 513 14.71 -43.03 -13.87
C THR A 513 15.04 -43.00 -12.40
N THR A 514 16.25 -42.52 -12.08
CA THR A 514 16.67 -42.23 -10.70
C THR A 514 17.16 -40.79 -10.62
N PRO A 515 16.48 -39.90 -9.87
CA PRO A 515 15.21 -40.13 -9.18
C PRO A 515 14.02 -40.32 -10.14
N PRO A 516 12.96 -41.07 -9.76
CA PRO A 516 11.77 -41.28 -10.61
C PRO A 516 10.95 -40.02 -10.92
N ARG A 517 11.09 -38.99 -10.08
CA ARG A 517 10.50 -37.66 -10.25
C ARG A 517 11.57 -36.61 -9.95
N PRO A 518 12.33 -36.15 -10.96
CA PRO A 518 13.39 -35.17 -10.75
C PRO A 518 12.87 -33.81 -10.27
N LEU A 519 11.62 -33.44 -10.57
CA LEU A 519 11.02 -32.16 -10.13
C LEU A 519 10.16 -32.30 -8.86
N ASN A 520 10.54 -33.23 -7.97
CA ASN A 520 9.72 -33.60 -6.83
C ASN A 520 9.40 -32.39 -5.92
N ARG A 521 10.35 -31.47 -5.76
CA ARG A 521 10.24 -30.29 -4.90
C ARG A 521 9.41 -29.19 -5.57
N LEU A 522 9.55 -28.97 -6.87
CA LEU A 522 8.64 -28.06 -7.60
C LEU A 522 7.19 -28.55 -7.59
N PHE A 523 6.95 -29.86 -7.71
CA PHE A 523 5.60 -30.39 -7.51
C PHE A 523 5.09 -30.14 -6.08
N ALA A 524 5.94 -30.28 -5.07
CA ALA A 524 5.57 -30.00 -3.68
C ALA A 524 5.28 -28.51 -3.46
N LEU A 525 6.02 -27.61 -4.12
CA LEU A 525 5.72 -26.17 -4.13
C LEU A 525 4.32 -25.91 -4.72
N SER A 526 3.98 -26.58 -5.83
CA SER A 526 2.65 -26.46 -6.44
C SER A 526 1.53 -26.97 -5.53
N ASP A 527 1.77 -28.06 -4.80
CA ASP A 527 0.85 -28.56 -3.78
C ASP A 527 0.66 -27.51 -2.66
N LEU A 528 1.75 -26.93 -2.14
CA LEU A 528 1.70 -25.86 -1.12
C LEU A 528 0.93 -24.63 -1.61
N ARG A 529 1.10 -24.24 -2.87
CA ARG A 529 0.32 -23.17 -3.49
C ARG A 529 -1.18 -23.48 -3.45
N GLN A 530 -1.59 -24.67 -3.87
CA GLN A 530 -3.02 -25.04 -3.93
C GLN A 530 -3.68 -24.97 -2.56
N LEU A 531 -2.92 -25.28 -1.50
CA LEU A 531 -3.38 -25.19 -0.11
C LEU A 531 -3.66 -23.76 0.34
N LYS A 532 -3.03 -22.73 -0.25
CA LYS A 532 -3.39 -21.32 0.00
C LYS A 532 -4.80 -20.99 -0.50
N GLY A 533 -5.24 -21.64 -1.59
CA GLY A 533 -6.55 -21.41 -2.22
C GLY A 533 -7.73 -22.13 -1.55
N HIS A 534 -7.47 -23.07 -0.63
CA HIS A 534 -8.49 -23.92 -0.02
C HIS A 534 -8.50 -23.83 1.51
N ARG A 535 -9.57 -23.28 2.10
CA ARG A 535 -9.80 -23.24 3.57
C ARG A 535 -10.47 -24.52 4.08
N LYS A 536 -9.84 -25.70 3.91
CA LYS A 536 -10.40 -26.98 4.39
C LYS A 536 -9.59 -27.57 5.55
N PRO A 537 -10.17 -28.45 6.39
CA PRO A 537 -9.46 -29.15 7.46
C PRO A 537 -8.30 -30.05 6.96
N GLU A 538 -8.38 -30.49 5.70
CA GLU A 538 -7.35 -31.30 5.01
C GLU A 538 -6.03 -30.55 4.78
N THR A 539 -6.01 -29.23 5.02
CA THR A 539 -4.85 -28.36 4.76
C THR A 539 -3.63 -28.72 5.61
N ASP A 540 -3.79 -29.19 6.85
CA ASP A 540 -2.65 -29.48 7.73
C ASP A 540 -1.88 -30.75 7.29
N ALA A 541 -2.61 -31.82 6.96
CA ALA A 541 -1.99 -33.04 6.41
C ALA A 541 -1.35 -32.77 5.04
N GLY A 542 -1.96 -31.91 4.22
CA GLY A 542 -1.42 -31.48 2.94
C GLY A 542 -0.07 -30.76 3.07
N VAL A 543 0.05 -29.83 4.03
CA VAL A 543 1.31 -29.10 4.26
C VAL A 543 2.41 -30.06 4.71
N THR A 544 2.13 -30.94 5.68
CA THR A 544 3.10 -31.95 6.15
C THR A 544 3.62 -32.79 4.99
N LYS A 545 2.71 -33.36 4.18
CA LYS A 545 3.07 -34.21 3.04
C LYS A 545 3.91 -33.47 1.99
N ALA A 546 3.64 -32.19 1.76
CA ALA A 546 4.45 -31.40 0.85
C ALA A 546 5.85 -31.11 1.43
N LEU A 547 5.95 -30.79 2.72
CA LEU A 547 7.24 -30.56 3.39
C LEU A 547 8.12 -31.81 3.46
N GLU A 548 7.54 -33.01 3.59
CA GLU A 548 8.28 -34.26 3.51
C GLU A 548 9.04 -34.41 2.18
N ARG A 549 8.48 -33.90 1.07
CA ARG A 549 9.15 -33.92 -0.25
C ARG A 549 10.33 -32.94 -0.33
N PHE A 550 10.37 -31.94 0.55
CA PHE A 550 11.53 -31.08 0.79
C PHE A 550 12.50 -31.65 1.83
N SER A 551 12.18 -32.80 2.43
CA SER A 551 12.88 -33.39 3.57
C SER A 551 12.88 -32.45 4.79
N LEU A 552 11.74 -31.81 5.05
CA LEU A 552 11.53 -30.88 6.17
C LEU A 552 10.48 -31.42 7.13
N ASP A 553 10.72 -31.21 8.43
CA ASP A 553 9.78 -31.51 9.50
C ASP A 553 8.94 -30.26 9.84
N VAL A 554 7.62 -30.44 9.96
CA VAL A 554 6.69 -29.40 10.43
C VAL A 554 7.04 -28.94 11.84
N GLY A 555 7.67 -29.80 12.67
CA GLY A 555 8.19 -29.44 13.97
C GLY A 555 9.19 -28.27 13.94
N ALA A 556 9.87 -28.04 12.81
CA ALA A 556 10.75 -26.89 12.62
C ALA A 556 9.98 -25.54 12.61
N ALA A 557 8.65 -25.57 12.41
CA ALA A 557 7.79 -24.38 12.44
C ALA A 557 7.53 -23.83 13.85
N ALA A 558 8.03 -24.50 14.91
CA ALA A 558 7.78 -24.09 16.30
C ALA A 558 8.21 -22.63 16.61
N ARG A 559 9.17 -22.09 15.86
CA ARG A 559 9.66 -20.70 15.96
C ARG A 559 9.13 -19.78 14.86
N GLY A 560 8.12 -20.22 14.12
CA GLY A 560 7.61 -19.58 12.90
C GLY A 560 8.06 -20.28 11.63
N TRP A 561 7.44 -19.91 10.52
CA TRP A 561 7.60 -20.60 9.23
C TRP A 561 8.73 -20.02 8.35
N GLY A 562 9.46 -19.00 8.82
CA GLY A 562 10.46 -18.31 8.01
C GLY A 562 11.69 -19.18 7.68
N LEU A 563 12.15 -20.00 8.63
CA LEU A 563 13.27 -20.93 8.39
C LEU A 563 12.87 -22.09 7.46
N ILE A 564 11.60 -22.50 7.51
CA ILE A 564 11.07 -23.48 6.56
C ILE A 564 11.05 -22.88 5.16
N LEU A 565 10.62 -21.62 5.02
CA LEU A 565 10.68 -20.91 3.74
C LEU A 565 12.10 -20.85 3.18
N ASP A 566 13.08 -20.48 4.02
CA ASP A 566 14.50 -20.44 3.62
C ASP A 566 14.95 -21.80 3.05
N ALA A 567 14.57 -22.89 3.71
CA ALA A 567 14.87 -24.24 3.24
C ALA A 567 14.11 -24.59 1.95
N VAL A 568 12.87 -24.16 1.77
CA VAL A 568 12.13 -24.33 0.51
C VAL A 568 12.87 -23.67 -0.66
N TYR A 569 13.32 -22.42 -0.50
CA TYR A 569 14.17 -21.75 -1.51
C TYR A 569 15.42 -22.57 -1.81
N ASP A 570 16.19 -22.92 -0.77
CA ASP A 570 17.46 -23.63 -0.92
C ASP A 570 17.27 -24.97 -1.66
N ARG A 571 16.21 -25.71 -1.34
CA ARG A 571 15.87 -27.00 -1.97
C ARG A 571 15.38 -26.86 -3.41
N ILE A 572 14.62 -25.81 -3.75
CA ILE A 572 14.22 -25.57 -5.15
C ILE A 572 15.44 -25.21 -5.99
N VAL A 573 16.31 -24.34 -5.46
CA VAL A 573 17.56 -23.95 -6.15
C VAL A 573 18.43 -25.17 -6.42
N GLU A 574 18.61 -26.06 -5.45
CA GLU A 574 19.33 -27.33 -5.65
C GLU A 574 18.70 -28.21 -6.74
N GLU A 575 17.37 -28.30 -6.79
CA GLU A 575 16.66 -29.09 -7.82
C GLU A 575 16.87 -28.50 -9.21
N LEU A 576 16.74 -27.18 -9.36
CA LEU A 576 16.99 -26.50 -10.63
C LEU A 576 18.42 -26.68 -11.13
N ARG A 577 19.43 -26.62 -10.25
CA ARG A 577 20.83 -26.91 -10.64
C ARG A 577 20.99 -28.34 -11.13
N SER A 578 20.40 -29.32 -10.46
CA SER A 578 20.46 -30.73 -10.90
C SER A 578 19.81 -30.95 -12.27
N VAL A 579 18.70 -30.26 -12.53
CA VAL A 579 18.03 -30.28 -13.84
C VAL A 579 18.89 -29.62 -14.91
N GLU A 580 19.51 -28.48 -14.60
CA GLU A 580 20.44 -27.78 -15.50
C GLU A 580 21.63 -28.68 -15.88
N GLU A 581 22.26 -29.33 -14.89
CA GLU A 581 23.36 -30.27 -15.09
C GLU A 581 22.93 -31.44 -16.00
N THR A 582 21.73 -31.98 -15.75
CA THR A 582 21.15 -33.06 -16.58
C THR A 582 21.02 -32.64 -18.04
N PHE A 583 20.50 -31.45 -18.32
CA PHE A 583 20.39 -30.96 -19.71
C PHE A 583 21.73 -30.58 -20.33
N THR A 584 22.66 -30.07 -19.54
CA THR A 584 24.02 -29.76 -19.99
C THR A 584 24.74 -31.01 -20.46
N GLN A 585 24.65 -32.10 -19.70
CA GLN A 585 25.21 -33.39 -20.09
C GLN A 585 24.52 -33.93 -21.36
N ALA A 586 23.19 -33.82 -21.45
CA ALA A 586 22.46 -34.31 -22.62
C ALA A 586 22.84 -33.55 -23.90
N LEU A 587 23.00 -32.22 -23.82
CA LEU A 587 23.49 -31.39 -24.92
C LEU A 587 24.89 -31.79 -25.37
N SER A 588 25.77 -32.15 -24.43
CA SER A 588 27.13 -32.60 -24.74
C SER A 588 27.11 -33.91 -25.55
N ILE A 589 26.28 -34.88 -25.16
CA ILE A 589 26.10 -36.12 -25.93
C ILE A 589 25.55 -35.85 -27.33
N ILE A 590 24.61 -34.91 -27.48
CA ILE A 590 24.09 -34.53 -28.81
C ILE A 590 25.21 -33.96 -29.69
N ALA A 591 26.10 -33.13 -29.14
CA ALA A 591 27.20 -32.53 -29.89
C ALA A 591 28.28 -33.55 -30.32
N GLU A 592 28.48 -34.62 -29.55
CA GLU A 592 29.42 -35.71 -29.85
C GLU A 592 28.86 -36.74 -30.84
N SER A 593 27.54 -36.75 -31.04
CA SER A 593 26.81 -37.67 -31.93
C SER A 593 26.74 -37.11 -33.33
#